data_AF-A0A0F4RKE7-F1
#
_entry.id   AF-A0A0F4RKE7-F1
#
_cell.length_a   1.000
_cell.length_b   1.000
_cell.length_c   1.000
_cell.angle_alpha   90.00
_cell.angle_beta   90.00
_cell.angle_gamma   90.00
#
_symmetry.space_group_name_H-M   'P 1'
#
loop_
_entity.id
_entity.type
_entity.pdbx_description
1 polymer ?
#
loop_
_entity_poly.entity_id
_entity_poly.type
_entity_poly.pdbx_seq_one_letter_code
_entity_poly.pdbx_strand_id
1 'polypeptide(L)' 'MAFRNILDGAASFCAALVTLAVCGLPAWFTVVAVRAEVAPPWAYAAAAGLALIGIILTIAFFRKAFAGVAPTRQRRR' A
#
# COMPACT_ATOMS: atom_id res chain seq x y z
N MET A 1 5.83 18.25 21.57
CA MET A 1 4.75 17.95 20.59
C MET A 1 5.28 17.67 19.19
N ALA A 2 6.21 18.47 18.65
CA ALA A 2 6.79 18.25 17.32
C ALA A 2 7.44 16.86 17.10
N PHE A 3 8.21 16.36 18.07
CA PHE A 3 8.87 15.04 17.97
C PHE A 3 7.86 13.87 17.82
N ARG A 4 6.72 13.92 18.50
CA ARG A 4 5.66 12.91 18.37
C ARG A 4 5.06 12.90 16.96
N ASN A 5 4.82 14.08 16.39
CA ASN A 5 4.27 14.22 15.03
C ASN A 5 5.25 13.69 13.96
N ILE A 6 6.56 13.83 14.16
CA ILE A 6 7.58 13.28 13.26
C ILE A 6 7.58 11.75 13.32
N LEU A 7 7.52 11.16 14.53
CA LEU A 7 7.43 9.70 14.70
C LEU A 7 6.13 9.14 14.11
N ASP A 8 5.01 9.84 14.30
CA ASP A 8 3.72 9.50 13.72
C ASP A 8 3.75 9.55 12.18
N GLY A 9 4.44 10.54 11.62
CA GLY A 9 4.70 10.65 10.19
C GLY A 9 5.56 9.51 9.66
N ALA A 10 6.67 9.19 10.33
CA ALA A 10 7.54 8.07 10.00
C ALA A 10 6.81 6.72 10.06
N ALA A 11 5.95 6.51 11.06
CA ALA A 11 5.11 5.31 11.15
C ALA A 11 4.14 5.20 9.97
N SER A 12 3.52 6.30 9.54
CA SER A 12 2.67 6.33 8.34
C SER A 12 3.46 6.08 7.05
N PHE A 13 4.70 6.57 6.96
CA PHE A 13 5.57 6.26 5.82
C PHE A 13 5.93 4.77 5.77
N CYS A 14 6.32 4.18 6.90
CA CYS A 14 6.55 2.73 7.00
C CYS A 14 5.29 1.94 6.63
N ALA A 15 4.11 2.37 7.09
CA ALA A 15 2.85 1.73 6.72
C ALA A 15 2.59 1.80 5.20
N ALA A 16 2.95 2.90 4.53
CA ALA A 16 2.87 3.01 3.07
C ALA A 16 3.81 2.00 2.38
N LEU A 17 5.06 1.87 2.85
CA LEU A 17 6.01 0.89 2.31
C LEU A 17 5.55 -0.56 2.51
N VAL A 18 5.05 -0.89 3.71
CA VAL A 18 4.49 -2.21 4.01
C VAL A 18 3.29 -2.50 3.10
N THR A 19 2.41 -1.51 2.89
CA THR A 19 1.27 -1.66 1.97
C THR A 19 1.74 -1.94 0.54
N LEU A 20 2.75 -1.21 0.07
CA LEU A 20 3.33 -1.42 -1.26
C LEU A 20 3.92 -2.83 -1.38
N ALA A 21 4.65 -3.31 -0.37
CA ALA A 21 5.19 -4.67 -0.38
C ALA A 21 4.09 -5.73 -0.37
N VAL A 22 3.10 -5.61 0.52
CA VAL A 22 2.03 -6.60 0.71
C VAL A 22 1.09 -6.66 -0.50
N CYS A 23 0.80 -5.54 -1.16
CA CYS A 23 -0.04 -5.53 -2.36
C CYS A 23 0.77 -5.76 -3.64
N GLY A 24 1.96 -5.17 -3.74
CA GLY A 24 2.80 -5.18 -4.93
C GLY A 24 3.46 -6.53 -5.19
N LEU A 25 3.92 -7.23 -4.14
CA LEU A 25 4.61 -8.51 -4.31
C LEU A 25 3.67 -9.59 -4.87
N PRO A 26 2.43 -9.80 -4.37
CA PRO A 26 1.49 -10.74 -4.99
C PRO A 26 0.98 -10.28 -6.36
N ALA A 27 0.83 -8.98 -6.59
CA ALA A 27 0.45 -8.44 -7.90
C ALA A 27 1.54 -8.74 -8.95
N TRP A 28 2.81 -8.49 -8.61
CA TRP A 28 3.95 -8.84 -9.46
C TRP A 28 4.07 -10.35 -9.68
N PHE A 29 3.93 -11.14 -8.61
CA PHE A 29 3.96 -12.60 -8.71
C PHE A 29 2.89 -13.13 -9.68
N THR A 30 1.67 -12.58 -9.63
CA THR A 30 0.61 -12.95 -10.58
C THR A 30 1.02 -12.67 -12.03
N VAL A 31 1.67 -11.53 -12.30
CA VAL A 31 2.17 -11.22 -13.65
C VAL A 31 3.23 -12.23 -14.10
N VAL A 32 4.15 -12.61 -13.21
CA VAL A 32 5.16 -13.64 -13.50
C VAL A 32 4.50 -15.00 -13.75
N ALA A 33 3.52 -15.39 -12.93
CA ALA A 33 2.82 -16.66 -13.04
C ALA A 33 2.03 -16.79 -14.35
N VAL A 34 1.37 -15.72 -14.80
CA VAL A 34 0.65 -15.72 -16.08
C VAL A 34 1.63 -15.78 -17.26
N ARG A 35 2.76 -15.07 -17.19
CA ARG A 35 3.82 -15.13 -18.22
C ARG A 35 4.51 -16.50 -18.30
N ALA A 36 4.55 -17.23 -17.19
CA ALA A 36 5.07 -18.59 -17.11
C ALA A 36 4.01 -19.66 -17.47
N GLU A 37 2.82 -19.25 -17.94
CA GLU A 37 1.70 -20.15 -18.27
C GLU A 37 1.20 -21.02 -17.10
N VAL A 38 1.56 -20.68 -15.86
CA VAL A 38 1.09 -21.35 -14.64
C VAL A 38 -0.32 -20.89 -14.27
N ALA A 39 -0.68 -19.66 -14.61
CA ALA A 39 -1.97 -19.05 -14.31
C ALA A 39 -2.68 -18.56 -15.60
N PRO A 40 -4.02 -18.61 -15.64
CA PRO A 40 -4.78 -18.19 -16.82
C PRO A 40 -4.75 -16.66 -17.01
N PRO A 41 -4.93 -16.15 -18.25
CA PRO A 41 -4.84 -14.71 -18.57
C PRO A 41 -5.81 -13.81 -17.78
N TRP A 42 -6.98 -14.32 -17.37
CA TRP A 42 -7.93 -13.53 -16.58
C TRP A 42 -7.38 -13.13 -15.20
N ALA A 43 -6.34 -13.81 -14.69
CA ALA A 43 -5.71 -13.48 -13.42
C ALA A 43 -5.08 -12.08 -13.41
N TYR A 44 -4.78 -11.50 -14.58
CA TYR A 44 -4.39 -10.09 -14.69
C TYR A 44 -5.43 -9.13 -14.12
N ALA A 45 -6.72 -9.44 -14.23
CA ALA A 45 -7.78 -8.61 -13.67
C ALA A 45 -7.70 -8.54 -12.14
N ALA A 46 -7.45 -9.68 -11.48
CA ALA A 46 -7.26 -9.75 -10.04
C ALA A 46 -5.99 -9.01 -9.60
N ALA A 47 -4.88 -9.19 -10.33
CA ALA A 47 -3.63 -8.48 -10.09
C ALA A 47 -3.78 -6.95 -10.24
N ALA A 48 -4.52 -6.50 -11.26
CA ALA A 48 -4.81 -5.10 -11.50
C ALA A 48 -5.67 -4.50 -10.37
N GLY A 49 -6.69 -5.22 -9.91
CA GLY A 49 -7.52 -4.81 -8.77
C GLY A 49 -6.70 -4.66 -7.48
N LEU A 50 -5.84 -5.64 -7.18
CA LEU A 50 -4.94 -5.59 -6.02
C LEU A 50 -3.95 -4.43 -6.12
N ALA A 51 -3.34 -4.21 -7.30
CA ALA A 51 -2.42 -3.11 -7.54
C ALA A 51 -3.11 -1.75 -7.36
N LEU A 52 -4.34 -1.59 -7.89
CA LEU A 52 -5.11 -0.36 -7.74
C LEU A 52 -5.41 -0.05 -6.26
N ILE A 53 -5.90 -1.03 -5.51
CA ILE A 53 -6.19 -0.88 -4.07
C ILE A 53 -4.90 -0.55 -3.32
N GLY A 54 -3.81 -1.27 -3.61
CA GLY A 54 -2.49 -1.02 -3.03
C GLY A 54 -2.02 0.41 -3.26
N ILE A 55 -2.18 0.95 -4.47
CA ILE A 55 -1.83 2.34 -4.81
C ILE A 55 -2.67 3.32 -4.00
N ILE A 56 -4.00 3.15 -3.94
CA ILE A 56 -4.90 4.04 -3.19
C ILE A 56 -4.51 4.09 -1.72
N LEU A 57 -4.28 2.93 -1.10
CA LEU A 57 -3.89 2.83 0.30
C LEU A 57 -2.49 3.41 0.56
N THR A 58 -1.52 3.13 -0.32
CA THR A 58 -0.17 3.68 -0.23
C THR A 58 -0.21 5.21 -0.26
N ILE A 59 -0.95 5.80 -1.21
CA ILE A 59 -1.12 7.26 -1.30
C ILE A 59 -1.80 7.81 -0.03
N ALA A 60 -2.81 7.12 0.51
CA ALA A 60 -3.48 7.56 1.73
C ALA A 60 -2.52 7.60 2.94
N PHE A 61 -1.68 6.57 3.11
CA PHE A 61 -0.67 6.55 4.16
C PHE A 61 0.44 7.58 3.93
N PHE A 62 0.86 7.80 2.69
CA PHE A 62 1.84 8.82 2.34
C PHE A 62 1.35 10.23 2.68
N ARG A 63 0.07 10.51 2.42
CA ARG A 63 -0.59 11.77 2.84
C ARG A 63 -0.61 11.92 4.36
N LYS A 64 -0.85 10.84 5.11
CA LYS A 64 -0.77 10.86 6.58
C LYS A 64 0.66 11.09 7.07
N ALA A 65 1.65 10.55 6.37
CA ALA A 65 3.06 10.73 6.70
C ALA A 65 3.46 12.21 6.63
N PHE A 66 3.11 12.91 5.54
CA PHE A 66 3.37 14.35 5.41
C PHE A 66 2.58 15.21 6.39
N ALA A 67 1.40 14.76 6.82
CA ALA A 67 0.63 15.44 7.85
C ALA A 67 1.15 15.21 9.28
N GLY A 68 2.15 14.34 9.48
CA GLY A 68 2.63 13.96 10.80
C GLY A 68 1.55 13.26 11.64
N VAL A 69 0.69 12.48 11.00
CA VAL A 69 -0.46 11.80 11.62
C VAL A 69 -0.23 10.31 11.66
N ALA A 70 -0.47 9.68 12.82
CA ALA A 70 -0.32 8.24 12.97
C ALA A 70 -1.27 7.46 12.04
N PRO A 71 -0.86 6.29 11.54
CA PRO A 71 -1.64 5.53 10.56
C PRO A 71 -3.00 5.09 11.09
N THR A 72 -3.10 4.80 12.39
CA THR A 72 -4.32 4.35 13.09
C THR A 72 -5.22 5.48 13.56
N ARG A 73 -4.76 6.74 13.49
CA ARG A 73 -5.56 7.88 13.96
C ARG A 73 -6.78 8.04 13.07
N GLN A 74 -7.97 7.83 13.64
CA GLN A 74 -9.23 8.17 13.03
C GLN A 74 -9.50 9.67 13.18
N ARG A 75 -10.03 10.29 12.12
CA ARG A 75 -10.61 11.63 12.22
C ARG A 75 -11.89 11.49 13.04
N ARG A 76 -12.04 12.23 14.16
CA ARG A 76 -13.36 12.35 14.81
C ARG A 76 -14.32 12.91 13.76
N ARG A 77 -15.31 12.11 13.36
CA ARG A 77 -16.42 12.56 12.53
C ARG A 77 -17.42 13.28 13.41
#